data_AF-A0A7R9L6S2-F1
#
_entry.id   AF-A0A7R9L6S2-F1
#
_cell.length_a   1.000
_cell.length_b   1.000
_cell.length_c   1.000
_cell.angle_alpha   90.00
_cell.angle_beta   90.00
_cell.angle_gamma   90.00
#
_symmetry.space_group_name_H-M   'P 1'
#
loop_
_entity.id
_entity.type
_entity.pdbx_description
1 polymer ?
#
loop_
_entity_poly.entity_id
_entity_poly.type
_entity_poly.pdbx_seq_one_letter_code
_entity_poly.pdbx_strand_id
1 'polypeptide(L)'
;MQSLSLSPVITVLNDSLTANYNTNDGRHLNGGDISVVVIYFALVLATGFYAMYKSNRGTISGYFLAGRYMVWLPVNLYSGGIFIQQALGWDLYFSVILLLVITSICTVTGIIEVGGLGGLREKYLKAIPASIPSHKYECAIPKEHSFQMLRPLNDPDMPWLGFILGQTPASIWYWCADQMMVQRLLAAKSLSHAQGGTLFAGFLKIFPLFLIIIPGMISRVLYTEEVACVDPNKCMQYCNSPVSCYNTAY
;
A
#
# COMPACT_ATOMS: atom_id res chain seq x y z
N MET A 1 17.10 26.96 46.28
CA MET A 1 17.99 26.78 45.12
C MET A 1 17.47 25.57 44.35
N GLN A 2 17.51 25.67 43.02
CA GLN A 2 16.66 24.98 42.05
C GLN A 2 16.59 23.45 42.10
N SER A 3 15.38 22.95 41.89
CA SER A 3 15.04 21.62 41.37
C SER A 3 15.14 21.59 39.84
N LEU A 4 15.73 20.53 39.26
CA LEU A 4 15.57 19.93 37.89
C LEU A 4 16.88 19.19 37.53
N SER A 5 16.92 18.04 36.84
CA SER A 5 15.99 17.50 35.84
C SER A 5 15.92 15.97 35.85
N LEU A 6 14.71 15.42 36.04
CA LEU A 6 14.36 14.10 35.54
C LEU A 6 14.27 14.16 34.00
N SER A 7 14.73 13.10 33.34
CA SER A 7 14.86 12.98 31.90
C SER A 7 13.54 13.16 31.13
N PRO A 8 13.56 13.70 29.90
CA PRO A 8 12.38 13.89 29.05
C PRO A 8 11.65 12.57 28.69
N VAL A 9 12.30 11.43 28.84
CA VAL A 9 11.77 10.09 28.51
C VAL A 9 10.65 9.65 29.48
N ILE A 10 10.75 9.99 30.77
CA ILE A 10 9.73 9.58 31.76
C ILE A 10 8.46 10.42 31.59
N THR A 11 8.59 11.70 31.23
CA THR A 11 7.44 12.56 30.92
C THR A 11 6.68 12.04 29.69
N VAL A 12 7.39 11.65 28.62
CA VAL A 12 6.79 11.06 27.42
C VAL A 12 6.08 9.74 27.70
N LEU A 13 6.64 8.88 28.56
CA LEU A 13 6.00 7.61 28.96
C LEU A 13 4.73 7.83 29.79
N ASN A 14 4.71 8.83 30.67
CA ASN A 14 3.55 9.13 31.50
C ASN A 14 2.41 9.78 30.70
N ASP A 15 2.73 10.62 29.71
CA ASP A 15 1.78 11.16 28.73
C ASP A 15 1.23 10.05 27.82
N SER A 16 2.04 9.04 27.47
CA SER A 16 1.62 7.89 26.65
C SER A 16 0.67 6.95 27.40
N LEU A 17 0.85 6.78 28.72
CA LEU A 17 0.00 5.93 29.55
C LEU A 17 -1.32 6.62 29.91
N THR A 18 -1.33 7.94 30.13
CA THR A 18 -2.58 8.69 30.38
C THR A 18 -3.42 8.90 29.13
N ALA A 19 -2.81 8.96 27.93
CA ALA A 19 -3.53 8.96 26.66
C ALA A 19 -4.27 7.64 26.38
N ASN A 20 -3.84 6.51 26.96
CA ASN A 20 -4.50 5.22 26.77
C ASN A 20 -5.80 5.05 27.59
N TYR A 21 -5.93 5.72 28.74
CA TYR A 21 -7.13 5.60 29.61
C TYR A 21 -8.32 6.46 29.12
N ASN A 22 -8.07 7.48 28.30
CA ASN A 22 -9.12 8.35 27.74
C ASN A 22 -9.59 7.90 26.36
N THR A 23 -9.55 6.60 26.06
CA THR A 23 -10.16 6.00 24.85
C THR A 23 -11.69 5.84 24.99
N ASN A 24 -12.35 6.89 25.50
CA ASN A 24 -13.80 7.09 25.41
C ASN A 24 -14.15 8.22 24.44
N ASP A 25 -13.34 8.44 23.40
CA ASP A 25 -13.61 9.46 22.40
C ASP A 25 -13.92 8.84 21.02
N GLY A 26 -15.20 8.95 20.65
CA GLY A 26 -15.68 9.04 19.27
C GLY A 26 -15.38 7.88 18.31
N ARG A 27 -16.12 6.78 18.40
CA ARG A 27 -16.40 5.88 17.26
C ARG A 27 -17.27 6.58 16.18
N HIS A 28 -16.94 7.81 15.79
CA HIS A 28 -17.68 8.54 14.77
C HIS A 28 -17.07 8.20 13.41
N LEU A 29 -17.43 7.03 12.87
CA LEU A 29 -17.23 6.78 11.44
C LEU A 29 -18.07 7.80 10.68
N ASN A 30 -17.41 8.70 9.96
CA ASN A 30 -18.12 9.54 9.02
C ASN A 30 -18.64 8.62 7.91
N GLY A 31 -19.95 8.58 7.70
CA GLY A 31 -20.56 7.75 6.64
C GLY A 31 -19.96 8.05 5.26
N GLY A 32 -19.41 9.26 5.07
CA GLY A 32 -18.63 9.65 3.90
C GLY A 32 -17.37 8.80 3.66
N ASP A 33 -16.60 8.47 4.70
CA ASP A 33 -15.35 7.72 4.54
C ASP A 33 -15.63 6.26 4.15
N ILE A 34 -16.65 5.65 4.75
CA ILE A 34 -17.14 4.31 4.36
C ILE A 34 -17.69 4.36 2.92
N SER A 35 -18.50 5.37 2.60
CA SER A 35 -19.12 5.50 1.29
C SER A 35 -18.07 5.61 0.18
N VAL A 36 -17.00 6.38 0.40
CA VAL A 36 -15.88 6.47 -0.54
C VAL A 36 -15.26 5.09 -0.77
N VAL A 37 -14.99 4.32 0.29
CA VAL A 37 -14.41 2.98 0.18
C VAL A 37 -15.37 1.99 -0.50
N VAL A 38 -16.67 2.04 -0.20
CA VAL A 38 -17.67 1.13 -0.79
C VAL A 38 -17.90 1.44 -2.27
N ILE A 39 -18.08 2.71 -2.64
CA ILE A 39 -18.19 3.15 -4.05
C ILE A 39 -16.92 2.78 -4.81
N TYR A 40 -15.77 2.93 -4.17
CA TYR A 40 -14.49 2.59 -4.73
C TYR A 40 -14.35 1.08 -5.01
N PHE A 41 -14.66 0.23 -4.04
CA PHE A 41 -14.66 -1.22 -4.24
C PHE A 41 -15.67 -1.62 -5.33
N ALA A 42 -16.83 -0.99 -5.39
CA ALA A 42 -17.79 -1.23 -6.47
C ALA A 42 -17.21 -0.89 -7.86
N LEU A 43 -16.43 0.19 -8.00
CA LEU A 43 -15.76 0.56 -9.25
C LEU A 43 -14.60 -0.39 -9.60
N VAL A 44 -13.83 -0.84 -8.62
CA VAL A 44 -12.79 -1.88 -8.82
C VAL A 44 -13.43 -3.20 -9.24
N LEU A 45 -14.54 -3.58 -8.62
CA LEU A 45 -15.33 -4.74 -9.01
C LEU A 45 -15.84 -4.59 -10.44
N ALA A 46 -16.44 -3.46 -10.80
CA ALA A 46 -16.95 -3.22 -12.16
C ALA A 46 -15.83 -3.27 -13.22
N THR A 47 -14.66 -2.68 -12.93
CA THR A 47 -13.51 -2.71 -13.85
C THR A 47 -12.86 -4.10 -13.93
N GLY A 48 -12.81 -4.84 -12.82
CA GLY A 48 -12.38 -6.23 -12.78
C GLY A 48 -13.31 -7.15 -13.58
N PHE A 49 -14.63 -7.05 -13.36
CA PHE A 49 -15.64 -7.77 -14.11
C PHE A 49 -15.60 -7.43 -15.60
N TYR A 50 -15.43 -6.15 -15.96
CA TYR A 50 -15.28 -5.73 -17.36
C TYR A 50 -14.02 -6.32 -18.02
N ALA A 51 -12.89 -6.36 -17.30
CA ALA A 51 -11.66 -6.97 -17.79
C ALA A 51 -11.81 -8.51 -17.95
N MET A 52 -12.53 -9.15 -17.04
CA MET A 52 -12.83 -10.59 -17.08
C MET A 52 -13.76 -10.97 -18.22
N TYR A 53 -14.85 -10.21 -18.44
CA TYR A 53 -15.79 -10.45 -19.56
C TYR A 53 -15.11 -10.34 -20.94
N LYS A 54 -14.01 -9.58 -21.02
CA LYS A 54 -13.19 -9.42 -22.24
C LYS A 54 -12.09 -10.48 -22.37
N SER A 55 -11.77 -11.22 -21.30
CA SER A 55 -10.69 -12.21 -21.28
C SER A 55 -11.19 -13.60 -21.69
N ASN A 56 -11.14 -13.91 -22.98
CA ASN A 56 -11.36 -15.26 -23.50
C ASN A 56 -10.06 -15.82 -24.13
N ARG A 57 -9.05 -16.20 -23.32
CA ARG A 57 -7.79 -16.81 -23.80
C ARG A 57 -7.14 -17.72 -22.74
N GLY A 58 -7.47 -19.01 -22.74
CA GLY A 58 -6.91 -20.02 -21.83
C GLY A 58 -5.55 -20.60 -22.24
N THR A 59 -4.48 -19.81 -22.39
CA THR A 59 -3.15 -20.38 -22.68
C THR A 59 -2.00 -19.52 -22.14
N ILE A 60 -0.93 -20.17 -21.66
CA ILE A 60 0.30 -19.59 -21.09
C ILE A 60 1.04 -18.67 -22.09
N SER A 61 0.91 -18.92 -23.40
CA SER A 61 1.36 -18.01 -24.47
C SER A 61 0.63 -16.65 -24.45
N GLY A 62 -0.58 -16.62 -23.90
CA GLY A 62 -1.36 -15.42 -23.65
C GLY A 62 -0.78 -14.52 -22.55
N TYR A 63 0.09 -15.00 -21.66
CA TYR A 63 0.71 -14.16 -20.62
C TYR A 63 1.72 -13.16 -21.22
N PHE A 64 2.48 -13.59 -22.24
CA PHE A 64 3.39 -12.73 -22.99
C PHE A 64 2.66 -11.80 -23.97
N LEU A 65 1.53 -12.23 -24.56
CA LEU A 65 0.68 -11.36 -25.39
C LEU A 65 -0.30 -10.48 -24.58
N ALA A 66 -0.58 -10.79 -23.32
CA ALA A 66 -1.44 -9.99 -22.42
C ALA A 66 -0.86 -8.61 -22.15
N GLY A 67 0.47 -8.48 -22.27
CA GLY A 67 1.19 -7.22 -22.32
C GLY A 67 0.70 -6.25 -23.40
N ARG A 68 -0.07 -6.69 -24.40
CA ARG A 68 -0.67 -5.84 -25.44
C ARG A 68 -2.07 -5.30 -25.09
N TYR A 69 -2.80 -5.93 -24.16
CA TYR A 69 -4.23 -5.67 -23.96
C TYR A 69 -4.67 -5.42 -22.51
N MET A 70 -3.82 -5.65 -21.50
CA MET A 70 -4.20 -5.49 -20.09
C MET A 70 -3.67 -4.19 -19.47
N VAL A 71 -4.58 -3.44 -18.83
CA VAL A 71 -4.24 -2.32 -17.94
C VAL A 71 -3.55 -2.90 -16.68
N TRP A 72 -2.56 -2.21 -16.12
CA TRP A 72 -1.69 -2.73 -15.05
C TRP A 72 -2.43 -3.14 -13.76
N LEU A 73 -3.56 -2.49 -13.43
CA LEU A 73 -4.39 -2.87 -12.27
C LEU A 73 -4.95 -4.30 -12.39
N PRO A 74 -5.62 -4.68 -13.49
CA PRO A 74 -6.05 -6.07 -13.69
C PRO A 74 -4.91 -7.08 -13.74
N VAL A 75 -3.67 -6.70 -14.09
CA VAL A 75 -2.53 -7.64 -14.17
C VAL A 75 -2.19 -8.20 -12.79
N ASN A 76 -2.20 -7.38 -11.74
CA ASN A 76 -1.88 -7.84 -10.38
C ASN A 76 -2.95 -8.77 -9.80
N LEU A 77 -4.23 -8.48 -10.08
CA LEU A 77 -5.33 -9.32 -9.65
C LEU A 77 -5.40 -10.63 -10.47
N TYR A 78 -5.12 -10.54 -11.76
CA TYR A 78 -5.05 -11.69 -12.66
C TYR A 78 -3.86 -12.60 -12.34
N SER A 79 -2.68 -12.05 -12.04
CA SER A 79 -1.52 -12.85 -11.63
C SER A 79 -1.78 -13.58 -10.31
N GLY A 80 -2.42 -12.92 -9.33
CA GLY A 80 -2.90 -13.55 -8.11
C GLY A 80 -3.93 -14.66 -8.36
N GLY A 81 -4.88 -14.43 -9.27
CA GLY A 81 -5.87 -15.44 -9.67
C GLY A 81 -5.25 -16.67 -10.36
N ILE A 82 -4.26 -16.46 -11.24
CA ILE A 82 -3.53 -17.54 -11.92
C ILE A 82 -2.70 -18.36 -10.92
N PHE A 83 -2.09 -17.72 -9.94
CA PHE A 83 -1.38 -18.43 -8.88
C PHE A 83 -2.30 -19.38 -8.11
N ILE A 84 -3.50 -18.92 -7.74
CA ILE A 84 -4.50 -19.74 -7.06
C ILE A 84 -5.02 -20.87 -7.97
N GLN A 85 -5.22 -20.59 -9.26
CA GLN A 85 -5.58 -21.61 -10.23
C GLN A 85 -4.50 -22.70 -10.35
N GLN A 86 -3.22 -22.32 -10.36
CA GLN A 86 -2.10 -23.27 -10.42
C GLN A 86 -1.91 -24.04 -9.12
N ALA A 87 -2.22 -23.43 -7.97
CA ALA A 87 -2.08 -24.05 -6.66
C ALA A 87 -3.26 -24.98 -6.29
N LEU A 88 -4.50 -24.58 -6.61
CA LEU A 88 -5.73 -25.22 -6.13
C LEU A 88 -6.60 -25.81 -7.25
N GLY A 89 -6.27 -25.57 -8.53
CA GLY A 89 -7.05 -26.06 -9.67
C GLY A 89 -8.42 -25.39 -9.83
N TRP A 90 -8.66 -24.27 -9.14
CA TRP A 90 -9.95 -23.57 -9.16
C TRP A 90 -10.14 -22.74 -10.43
N ASP A 91 -11.41 -22.47 -10.75
CA ASP A 91 -11.75 -21.55 -11.82
C ASP A 91 -11.19 -20.14 -11.55
N LEU A 92 -10.68 -19.50 -12.60
CA LEU A 92 -10.03 -18.20 -12.51
C LEU A 92 -11.02 -17.12 -12.03
N TYR A 93 -12.28 -17.16 -12.48
CA TYR A 93 -13.29 -16.18 -12.07
C TYR A 93 -13.61 -16.33 -10.59
N PHE A 94 -13.77 -17.57 -10.12
CA PHE A 94 -13.98 -17.84 -8.70
C PHE A 94 -12.80 -17.34 -7.85
N SER A 95 -11.57 -17.60 -8.28
CA SER A 95 -10.35 -17.19 -7.57
C SER A 95 -10.21 -15.67 -7.47
N VAL A 96 -10.51 -14.95 -8.55
CA VAL A 96 -10.47 -13.48 -8.59
C VAL A 96 -11.56 -12.87 -7.71
N ILE A 97 -12.80 -13.39 -7.77
CA ILE A 97 -13.90 -12.92 -6.92
C ILE A 97 -13.56 -13.15 -5.44
N LEU A 98 -13.03 -14.32 -5.11
CA LEU A 98 -12.62 -14.65 -3.74
C LEU A 98 -11.54 -13.68 -3.23
N LEU A 99 -10.51 -13.39 -4.03
CA LEU A 99 -9.45 -12.44 -3.67
C LEU A 99 -9.99 -11.03 -3.44
N LEU A 100 -10.91 -10.57 -4.29
CA LEU A 100 -11.55 -9.26 -4.14
C LEU A 100 -12.39 -9.19 -2.86
N VAL A 101 -13.15 -10.24 -2.55
CA VAL A 101 -13.97 -10.31 -1.32
C VAL A 101 -13.09 -10.34 -0.08
N ILE A 102 -12.04 -11.17 -0.04
CA ILE A 102 -11.13 -11.24 1.11
C ILE A 102 -10.41 -9.90 1.30
N THR A 103 -9.88 -9.31 0.22
CA THR A 103 -9.17 -8.02 0.29
C THR A 103 -10.08 -6.88 0.76
N SER A 104 -11.33 -6.84 0.27
CA SER A 104 -12.31 -5.83 0.69
C SER A 104 -12.68 -5.97 2.16
N ILE A 105 -12.93 -7.19 2.64
CA ILE A 105 -13.21 -7.45 4.04
C ILE A 105 -12.03 -7.01 4.91
N CYS A 106 -10.80 -7.46 4.61
CA CYS A 106 -9.60 -7.10 5.38
C CYS A 106 -9.34 -5.59 5.42
N THR A 107 -9.59 -4.89 4.32
CA THR A 107 -9.39 -3.43 4.25
C THR A 107 -10.44 -2.70 5.10
N VAL A 108 -11.71 -3.12 5.01
CA VAL A 108 -12.81 -2.51 5.77
C VAL A 108 -12.66 -2.77 7.27
N THR A 109 -12.35 -4.00 7.68
CA THR A 109 -12.12 -4.31 9.09
C THR A 109 -10.92 -3.56 9.66
N GLY A 110 -9.82 -3.47 8.89
CA GLY A 110 -8.64 -2.68 9.29
C GLY A 110 -8.93 -1.20 9.49
N ILE A 111 -9.74 -0.58 8.63
CA ILE A 111 -10.13 0.83 8.76
C ILE A 111 -11.04 1.05 9.98
N ILE A 112 -11.98 0.13 10.25
CA ILE A 112 -12.87 0.21 11.40
C ILE A 112 -12.08 0.12 12.71
N GLU A 113 -11.15 -0.83 12.79
CA GLU A 113 -10.33 -1.07 13.99
C GLU A 113 -9.42 0.13 14.32
N VAL A 114 -8.89 0.77 13.27
CA VAL A 114 -8.04 1.95 13.42
C VAL A 114 -8.85 3.21 13.79
N GLY A 115 -10.17 3.21 13.56
CA GLY A 115 -11.04 4.36 13.84
C GLY A 115 -11.11 5.36 12.69
N GLY A 116 -11.05 4.87 11.45
CA GLY A 116 -11.12 5.69 10.23
C GLY A 116 -9.79 6.34 9.83
N LEU A 117 -9.84 7.18 8.79
CA LEU A 117 -8.69 7.91 8.26
C LEU A 117 -8.10 8.92 9.27
N GLY A 118 -8.95 9.55 10.08
CA GLY A 118 -8.53 10.45 11.15
C GLY A 118 -7.77 9.72 12.26
N GLY A 119 -8.34 8.58 12.72
CA GLY A 119 -7.70 7.71 13.71
C GLY A 119 -6.38 7.11 13.21
N LEU A 120 -6.30 6.79 11.91
CA LEU A 120 -5.06 6.33 11.27
C LEU A 120 -3.96 7.39 11.38
N ARG A 121 -4.28 8.67 11.14
CA ARG A 121 -3.29 9.75 11.22
C ARG A 121 -2.69 9.88 12.61
N GLU A 122 -3.52 9.82 13.64
CA GLU A 122 -3.06 9.97 15.02
C GLU A 122 -2.31 8.72 15.52
N LYS A 123 -2.89 7.54 15.33
CA LYS A 123 -2.32 6.28 15.83
C LYS A 123 -1.03 5.91 15.11
N TYR A 124 -0.88 6.27 13.83
CA TYR A 124 0.34 5.99 13.08
C TYR A 124 1.58 6.69 13.65
N LEU A 125 1.45 7.93 14.13
CA LEU A 125 2.56 8.64 14.76
C LEU A 125 2.94 8.06 16.13
N LYS A 126 2.02 7.33 16.77
CA LYS A 126 2.23 6.66 18.06
C LYS A 126 2.63 5.17 17.91
N ALA A 127 2.77 4.68 16.69
CA ALA A 127 3.05 3.26 16.39
C ALA A 127 4.54 2.91 16.59
N ILE A 128 4.96 2.84 17.85
CA ILE A 128 6.34 2.50 18.28
C ILE A 128 6.32 1.12 18.98
N PRO A 129 7.25 0.20 18.64
CA PRO A 129 7.32 -1.09 19.29
C PRO A 129 7.87 -1.00 20.73
N ALA A 130 7.40 -1.88 21.60
CA ALA A 130 7.87 -2.07 22.96
C ALA A 130 9.33 -2.53 23.02
N SER A 131 9.80 -3.28 22.00
CA SER A 131 11.19 -3.73 21.90
C SER A 131 11.99 -2.95 20.85
N ILE A 132 12.71 -1.90 21.28
CA ILE A 132 13.56 -1.08 20.38
C ILE A 132 14.98 -1.70 20.30
N PRO A 133 15.48 -2.04 19.10
CA PRO A 133 16.85 -2.54 18.94
C PRO A 133 17.89 -1.45 19.30
N SER A 134 18.88 -1.79 20.12
CA SER A 134 19.87 -0.84 20.64
C SER A 134 20.74 -0.18 19.57
N HIS A 135 20.88 -0.79 18.39
CA HIS A 135 21.77 -0.33 17.32
C HIS A 135 21.06 0.39 16.16
N LYS A 136 19.73 0.44 16.11
CA LYS A 136 18.98 1.11 15.03
C LYS A 136 17.58 1.54 15.47
N TYR A 137 17.49 2.69 16.13
CA TYR A 137 16.22 3.23 16.65
C TYR A 137 15.38 3.97 15.57
N GLU A 138 16.00 4.36 14.45
CA GLU A 138 15.35 5.16 13.40
C GLU A 138 14.23 4.43 12.65
N CYS A 139 14.25 3.09 12.59
CA CYS A 139 13.19 2.30 11.96
C CYS A 139 11.94 2.22 12.85
N ALA A 140 12.14 2.11 14.16
CA ALA A 140 11.09 1.90 15.15
C ALA A 140 10.19 3.14 15.28
N ILE A 141 10.77 4.33 15.13
CA ILE A 141 10.08 5.60 15.32
C ILE A 141 9.52 6.09 13.97
N PRO A 142 8.19 6.29 13.85
CA PRO A 142 7.60 6.88 12.66
C PRO A 142 8.04 8.35 12.51
N LYS A 143 8.35 8.78 11.28
CA LYS A 143 8.78 10.17 11.00
C LYS A 143 7.60 11.14 11.21
N GLU A 144 7.83 12.31 11.80
CA GLU A 144 6.79 13.31 12.07
C GLU A 144 6.09 13.78 10.78
N HIS A 145 6.83 13.87 9.67
CA HIS A 145 6.35 14.25 8.35
C HIS A 145 5.88 13.07 7.48
N SER A 146 5.48 11.95 8.08
CA SER A 146 5.03 10.76 7.33
C SER A 146 3.79 11.00 6.44
N PHE A 147 2.93 11.95 6.82
CA PHE A 147 1.73 12.31 6.04
C PHE A 147 1.96 13.46 5.05
N GLN A 148 3.19 13.98 4.96
CA GLN A 148 3.56 15.01 4.01
C GLN A 148 4.05 14.36 2.71
N MET A 149 3.29 14.56 1.63
CA MET A 149 3.59 13.94 0.33
C MET A 149 4.84 14.52 -0.33
N LEU A 150 5.00 15.85 -0.32
CA LEU A 150 6.19 16.54 -0.83
C LEU A 150 7.03 17.05 0.35
N ARG A 151 8.13 16.36 0.62
CA ARG A 151 9.05 16.65 1.72
C ARG A 151 9.96 17.85 1.43
N PRO A 152 10.44 18.57 2.45
CA PRO A 152 11.30 19.73 2.26
C PRO A 152 12.63 19.38 1.56
N LEU A 153 13.28 20.39 0.96
CA LEU A 153 14.59 20.23 0.29
C LEU A 153 15.71 19.73 1.20
N ASN A 154 15.60 19.97 2.51
CA ASN A 154 16.61 19.61 3.50
C ASN A 154 16.43 18.17 4.03
N ASP A 155 15.47 17.39 3.52
CA ASP A 155 15.29 16.00 3.90
C ASP A 155 16.38 15.13 3.23
N PRO A 156 17.17 14.35 3.99
CA PRO A 156 18.30 13.59 3.47
C PRO A 156 17.89 12.38 2.64
N ASP A 157 16.66 11.87 2.78
CA ASP A 157 16.21 10.67 2.08
C ASP A 157 15.51 11.01 0.77
N MET A 158 14.54 11.93 0.81
CA MET A 158 13.65 12.22 -0.32
C MET A 158 13.24 13.70 -0.37
N PRO A 159 14.12 14.60 -0.84
CA PRO A 159 13.75 15.99 -1.07
C PRO A 159 12.76 16.11 -2.23
N TRP A 160 11.74 16.97 -2.13
CA TRP A 160 10.73 17.12 -3.20
C TRP A 160 11.33 17.42 -4.57
N LEU A 161 12.40 18.22 -4.61
CA LEU A 161 13.04 18.61 -5.86
C LEU A 161 13.71 17.40 -6.53
N GLY A 162 14.43 16.59 -5.76
CA GLY A 162 15.01 15.34 -6.25
C GLY A 162 13.95 14.34 -6.69
N PHE A 163 12.83 14.26 -5.94
CA PHE A 163 11.70 13.42 -6.31
C PHE A 163 11.08 13.85 -7.65
N ILE A 164 10.74 15.13 -7.83
CA ILE A 164 10.12 15.62 -9.07
C ILE A 164 11.08 15.54 -10.25
N LEU A 165 12.34 15.97 -10.08
CA LEU A 165 13.35 15.93 -11.15
C LEU A 165 13.79 14.50 -11.50
N GLY A 166 13.74 13.55 -10.55
CA GLY A 166 14.03 12.15 -10.81
C GLY A 166 12.84 11.38 -11.39
N GLN A 167 11.67 11.51 -10.78
CA GLN A 167 10.48 10.75 -11.18
C GLN A 167 9.86 11.23 -12.48
N THR A 168 9.94 12.53 -12.80
CA THR A 168 9.32 13.04 -14.03
C THR A 168 10.00 12.45 -15.29
N PRO A 169 11.33 12.49 -15.45
CA PRO A 169 12.00 11.85 -16.57
C PRO A 169 11.85 10.32 -16.57
N ALA A 170 11.91 9.67 -15.40
CA ALA A 170 11.68 8.22 -15.30
C ALA A 170 10.27 7.82 -15.75
N SER A 171 9.26 8.61 -15.39
CA SER A 171 7.88 8.41 -15.83
C SER A 171 7.74 8.65 -17.33
N ILE A 172 8.33 9.72 -17.87
CA ILE A 172 8.30 9.96 -19.32
C ILE A 172 8.97 8.81 -20.07
N TRP A 173 10.12 8.33 -19.60
CA TRP A 173 10.79 7.18 -20.18
C TRP A 173 9.90 5.93 -20.15
N TYR A 174 9.32 5.58 -18.99
CA TYR A 174 8.47 4.40 -18.86
C TYR A 174 7.17 4.49 -19.69
N TRP A 175 6.51 5.65 -19.77
CA TRP A 175 5.21 5.75 -20.44
C TRP A 175 5.32 6.11 -21.93
N CYS A 176 6.39 6.80 -22.34
CA CYS A 176 6.54 7.33 -23.70
C CYS A 176 7.68 6.69 -24.50
N ALA A 177 8.70 6.11 -23.84
CA ALA A 177 9.84 5.48 -24.51
C ALA A 177 9.86 3.95 -24.37
N ASP A 178 9.19 3.39 -23.36
CA ASP A 178 9.07 1.94 -23.24
C ASP A 178 8.20 1.35 -24.36
N GLN A 179 8.79 0.39 -25.06
CA GLN A 179 8.23 -0.20 -26.26
C GLN A 179 6.89 -0.88 -25.99
N MET A 180 6.74 -1.56 -24.86
CA MET A 180 5.50 -2.25 -24.50
C MET A 180 4.33 -1.28 -24.30
N MET A 181 4.60 -0.07 -23.81
CA MET A 181 3.59 0.94 -23.54
C MET A 181 3.17 1.69 -24.81
N VAL A 182 4.15 2.08 -25.63
CA VAL A 182 3.90 2.73 -26.92
C VAL A 182 3.09 1.83 -27.85
N GLN A 183 3.40 0.54 -27.91
CA GLN A 183 2.67 -0.42 -28.75
C GLN A 183 1.19 -0.55 -28.38
N ARG A 184 0.82 -0.41 -27.11
CA ARG A 184 -0.59 -0.43 -26.67
C ARG A 184 -1.38 0.76 -27.24
N LEU A 185 -0.74 1.92 -27.32
CA LEU A 185 -1.35 3.12 -27.89
C LEU A 185 -1.48 3.03 -29.41
N LEU A 186 -0.46 2.52 -30.08
CA LEU A 186 -0.46 2.36 -31.54
C LEU A 186 -1.44 1.27 -32.02
N ALA A 187 -1.76 0.29 -31.18
CA ALA A 187 -2.75 -0.74 -31.47
C ALA A 187 -4.21 -0.28 -31.29
N ALA A 188 -4.45 0.97 -30.87
CA ALA A 188 -5.78 1.52 -30.71
C ALA A 188 -6.47 1.74 -32.06
N LYS A 189 -7.78 1.48 -32.14
CA LYS A 189 -8.57 1.62 -33.38
C LYS A 189 -8.71 3.07 -33.88
N SER A 190 -8.48 4.05 -33.01
CA SER A 190 -8.55 5.47 -33.34
C SER A 190 -7.78 6.30 -32.32
N LEU A 191 -7.40 7.53 -32.70
CA LEU A 191 -6.68 8.46 -31.84
C LEU A 191 -7.50 8.88 -30.62
N SER A 192 -8.80 9.10 -30.78
CA SER A 192 -9.69 9.48 -29.66
C SER A 192 -9.79 8.36 -28.61
N HIS A 193 -9.81 7.10 -29.04
CA HIS A 193 -9.78 5.96 -28.12
C HIS A 193 -8.42 5.82 -27.41
N ALA A 194 -7.31 6.12 -28.09
CA ALA A 194 -5.99 6.12 -27.47
C ALA A 194 -5.87 7.20 -26.39
N GLN A 195 -6.29 8.43 -26.70
CA GLN A 195 -6.28 9.57 -25.76
C GLN A 195 -7.22 9.37 -24.57
N GLY A 196 -8.44 8.88 -24.82
CA GLY A 196 -9.38 8.53 -23.74
C GLY A 196 -8.83 7.40 -22.85
N GLY A 197 -8.18 6.41 -23.46
CA GLY A 197 -7.52 5.31 -22.75
C GLY A 197 -6.37 5.77 -21.85
N THR A 198 -5.51 6.69 -22.31
CA THR A 198 -4.41 7.23 -21.50
C THR A 198 -4.91 8.09 -20.35
N LEU A 199 -5.91 8.94 -20.58
CA LEU A 199 -6.50 9.77 -19.52
C LEU A 199 -7.15 8.91 -18.43
N PHE A 200 -7.92 7.90 -18.84
CA PHE A 200 -8.54 6.95 -17.91
C PHE A 200 -7.48 6.14 -17.14
N ALA A 201 -6.41 5.70 -17.81
CA ALA A 201 -5.30 5.01 -17.14
C ALA A 201 -4.56 5.92 -16.15
N GLY A 202 -4.45 7.22 -16.41
CA GLY A 202 -3.92 8.23 -15.48
C GLY A 202 -4.81 8.36 -14.24
N PHE A 203 -6.12 8.48 -14.43
CA PHE A 203 -7.10 8.51 -13.33
C PHE A 203 -7.01 7.26 -12.45
N LEU A 204 -6.89 6.08 -13.07
CA LEU A 204 -6.78 4.81 -12.36
C LEU A 204 -5.52 4.71 -11.47
N LYS A 205 -4.45 5.47 -11.75
CA LYS A 205 -3.23 5.47 -10.94
C LYS A 205 -3.34 6.19 -9.61
N ILE A 206 -4.43 6.89 -9.34
CA ILE A 206 -4.69 7.49 -8.03
C ILE A 206 -5.06 6.40 -7.00
N PHE A 207 -5.62 5.27 -7.47
CA PHE A 207 -6.15 4.22 -6.60
C PHE A 207 -5.12 3.38 -5.82
N PRO A 208 -3.92 3.03 -6.34
CA PRO A 208 -2.88 2.33 -5.58
C PRO A 208 -2.53 2.97 -4.23
N LEU A 209 -2.68 4.29 -4.08
CA LEU A 209 -2.51 4.97 -2.79
C LEU A 209 -3.48 4.41 -1.73
N PHE A 210 -4.73 4.18 -2.10
CA PHE A 210 -5.76 3.66 -1.19
C PHE A 210 -5.68 2.15 -0.99
N LEU A 211 -5.22 1.39 -1.98
CA LEU A 211 -5.15 -0.07 -1.91
C LEU A 211 -3.89 -0.62 -1.27
N ILE A 212 -2.76 0.04 -1.49
CA ILE A 212 -1.44 -0.50 -1.12
C ILE A 212 -0.90 0.28 0.06
N ILE A 213 -0.95 1.61 0.00
CA ILE A 213 -0.34 2.44 1.04
C ILE A 213 -1.18 2.44 2.31
N ILE A 214 -2.50 2.69 2.22
CA ILE A 214 -3.35 2.75 3.43
C ILE A 214 -3.37 1.42 4.21
N PRO A 215 -3.60 0.25 3.59
CA PRO A 215 -3.51 -1.01 4.32
C PRO A 215 -2.11 -1.29 4.90
N GLY A 216 -1.04 -0.85 4.22
CA GLY A 216 0.32 -0.91 4.76
C GLY A 216 0.56 0.01 5.96
N MET A 217 -0.11 1.16 6.02
CA MET A 217 -0.06 2.03 7.20
C MET A 217 -0.88 1.47 8.36
N ILE A 218 -2.05 0.87 8.05
CA ILE A 218 -2.90 0.18 9.03
C ILE A 218 -2.15 -1.01 9.64
N SER A 219 -1.44 -1.81 8.84
CA SER A 219 -0.69 -2.97 9.35
C SER A 219 0.40 -2.56 10.34
N ARG A 220 1.10 -1.43 10.10
CA ARG A 220 2.07 -0.89 11.06
C ARG A 220 1.43 -0.45 12.38
N VAL A 221 0.20 0.08 12.35
CA VAL A 221 -0.52 0.50 13.57
C VAL A 221 -1.00 -0.70 14.37
N LEU A 222 -1.49 -1.75 13.71
CA LEU A 222 -2.05 -2.94 14.38
C LEU A 222 -0.98 -3.94 14.83
N TYR A 223 0.12 -4.06 14.07
CA TYR A 223 1.18 -5.05 14.28
C TYR A 223 2.55 -4.36 14.39
N THR A 224 2.72 -3.54 15.42
CA THR A 224 3.94 -2.73 15.61
C THR A 224 5.18 -3.57 15.84
N GLU A 225 5.11 -4.64 16.63
CA GLU A 225 6.27 -5.48 16.95
C GLU A 225 6.78 -6.28 15.74
N GLU A 226 5.88 -6.64 14.83
CA GLU A 226 6.20 -7.46 13.66
C GLU A 226 6.62 -6.61 12.46
N VAL A 227 5.99 -5.44 12.27
CA VAL A 227 6.13 -4.64 11.03
C VAL A 227 7.03 -3.41 11.20
N ALA A 228 7.09 -2.80 12.39
CA ALA A 228 7.75 -1.50 12.54
C ALA A 228 9.27 -1.56 12.44
N CYS A 229 9.92 -2.55 13.09
CA CYS A 229 11.34 -2.80 12.91
C CYS A 229 11.73 -4.23 13.24
N VAL A 230 12.58 -4.83 12.39
CA VAL A 230 13.12 -6.18 12.60
C VAL A 230 14.37 -6.10 13.47
N ASP A 231 14.40 -6.84 14.57
CA ASP A 231 15.59 -7.01 15.41
C ASP A 231 16.52 -8.07 14.79
N PRO A 232 17.75 -7.71 14.35
CA PRO A 232 18.67 -8.63 13.72
C PRO A 232 19.10 -9.79 14.63
N ASN A 233 19.14 -9.60 15.95
CA ASN A 233 19.54 -10.65 16.88
C ASN A 233 18.45 -11.73 17.01
N LYS A 234 17.18 -11.30 17.14
CA LYS A 234 16.03 -12.20 17.10
C LYS A 234 15.94 -12.91 15.75
N CYS A 235 16.14 -12.19 14.66
CA CYS A 235 16.08 -12.75 13.31
C CYS A 235 17.18 -13.81 13.09
N MET A 236 18.40 -13.56 13.57
CA MET A 236 19.49 -14.55 13.56
C MET A 236 19.16 -15.79 14.39
N GLN A 237 18.56 -15.62 15.58
CA GLN A 237 18.22 -16.73 16.46
C GLN A 237 17.16 -17.66 15.85
N TYR A 238 16.08 -17.10 15.30
CA TYR A 238 14.97 -17.90 14.78
C TYR A 238 15.19 -18.38 13.34
N CYS A 239 15.93 -17.61 12.55
CA CYS A 239 15.91 -17.76 11.10
C CYS A 239 17.28 -17.79 10.45
N ASN A 240 18.35 -17.74 11.25
CA ASN A 240 19.73 -17.83 10.80
C ASN A 240 20.09 -16.82 9.70
N SER A 241 19.42 -15.66 9.72
CA SER A 241 19.60 -14.55 8.78
C SER A 241 19.41 -13.24 9.53
N PRO A 242 20.23 -12.20 9.28
CA PRO A 242 20.15 -10.93 10.01
C PRO A 242 19.01 -10.02 9.53
N VAL A 243 18.34 -10.36 8.43
CA VAL A 243 17.40 -9.47 7.73
C VAL A 243 15.97 -9.99 7.65
N SER A 244 15.75 -11.30 7.46
CA SER A 244 14.41 -11.88 7.37
C SER A 244 14.43 -13.41 7.48
N CYS A 245 13.30 -13.98 7.90
CA CYS A 245 13.04 -15.42 7.94
C CYS A 245 12.66 -16.05 6.60
N TYR A 246 12.35 -15.20 5.63
CA TYR A 246 12.08 -15.62 4.26
C TYR A 246 13.20 -15.08 3.38
N ASN A 247 14.21 -15.90 3.14
CA ASN A 247 15.28 -15.64 2.17
C ASN A 247 14.79 -15.95 0.74
N THR A 248 13.67 -15.34 0.34
CA THR A 248 13.16 -15.38 -1.04
C THR A 248 12.97 -13.95 -1.52
N ALA A 249 14.08 -13.27 -1.72
CA ALA A 249 14.17 -12.34 -2.83
C ALA A 249 14.55 -13.19 -4.05
N TYR A 250 13.83 -13.01 -5.16
CA TYR A 250 14.04 -13.71 -6.43
C TYR A 250 15.51 -13.82 -6.85
#